data_AF-A0A0D2MBT2-F1
#
_entry.id   AF-A0A0D2MBT2-F1
#
_cell.length_a   1.000
_cell.length_b   1.000
_cell.length_c   1.000
_cell.angle_alpha   90.00
_cell.angle_beta   90.00
_cell.angle_gamma   90.00
#
_symmetry.space_group_name_H-M   'P 1'
#
loop_
_entity.id
_entity.type
_entity.pdbx_description
1 polymer ?
#
loop_
_entity_poly.entity_id
_entity_poly.type
_entity_poly.pdbx_seq_one_letter_code
_entity_poly.pdbx_strand_id
1 'polypeptide(L)'
;MLTSPPRGPYARKPLPLVKFTHETLDNATLYDATQQLSLNKQMADKLGLTPRTVSSSQCMVTPGISGLSNGDTLQGLWQNGLQCAVGDNTWAYLKNTNNVHQMLYTTQATSGFANFAILPRWAAEIYFNCSTVAQNVALYHGIYPSITDYTIDAILARESTRVLSNVLALRKDPLSLVMRWVEAVLHKVTACVTWPVRSLKLDDLQQLFKLREQRDNCNLLYRLAVSTATNKVTAITVTSLPGTTSGCSAPLTVGAGATITGGVADTTDAAAPLYRVALAAGRTATSLDWKPTSDSKTISVLLDTC
;
A
#
# COMPACT_ATOMS: atom_id res chain seq x y z
N MET A 1 5.08 37.64 23.03
CA MET A 1 3.92 36.76 22.77
C MET A 1 4.18 36.02 21.46
N LEU A 2 4.74 34.80 21.55
CA LEU A 2 4.96 33.95 20.38
C LEU A 2 3.72 33.09 20.19
N THR A 3 2.90 33.43 19.21
CA THR A 3 1.74 32.65 18.79
C THR A 3 2.21 31.38 18.11
N SER A 4 1.84 30.23 18.67
CA SER A 4 2.07 28.91 18.08
C SER A 4 1.41 28.79 16.70
N PRO A 5 2.01 28.09 15.73
CA PRO A 5 1.36 27.84 14.44
C PRO A 5 0.16 26.89 14.61
N PRO A 6 -0.86 26.99 13.75
CA PRO A 6 -2.06 26.17 13.83
C PRO A 6 -1.74 24.69 13.59
N ARG A 7 -2.22 23.82 14.49
CA ARG A 7 -2.14 22.36 14.31
C ARG A 7 -3.01 21.97 13.11
N GLY A 8 -2.37 21.50 12.03
CA GLY A 8 -3.06 20.86 10.92
C GLY A 8 -3.82 19.60 11.35
N PRO A 9 -4.76 19.10 10.54
CA PRO A 9 -5.55 17.91 10.88
C PRO A 9 -4.64 16.69 10.98
N TYR A 10 -4.40 16.20 12.19
CA TYR A 10 -3.73 14.92 12.41
C TYR A 10 -4.48 13.83 11.64
N ALA A 11 -3.79 13.16 10.72
CA ALA A 11 -4.33 12.02 9.99
C ALA A 11 -4.82 10.97 11.01
N ARG A 12 -6.14 10.71 11.03
CA ARG A 12 -6.74 9.72 11.92
C ARG A 12 -6.23 8.34 11.53
N LYS A 13 -5.61 7.62 12.48
CA LYS A 13 -5.04 6.29 12.26
C LYS A 13 -6.16 5.30 11.84
N PRO A 14 -5.93 4.48 10.79
CA PRO A 14 -6.82 3.37 10.47
C PRO A 14 -6.94 2.38 11.63
N LEU A 15 -8.15 1.86 11.84
CA LEU A 15 -8.40 0.82 12.83
C LEU A 15 -8.62 -0.51 12.11
N PRO A 16 -7.59 -1.39 12.05
CA PRO A 16 -7.76 -2.72 11.50
C PRO A 16 -8.51 -3.63 12.49
N LEU A 17 -9.26 -4.61 11.97
CA LEU A 17 -9.81 -5.68 12.79
C LEU A 17 -8.67 -6.61 13.27
N VAL A 18 -8.75 -7.03 14.53
CA VAL A 18 -7.91 -8.07 15.16
C VAL A 18 -8.86 -9.10 15.78
N LYS A 19 -8.42 -10.33 16.08
CA LYS A 19 -9.29 -11.32 16.77
C LYS A 19 -9.56 -10.94 18.22
N PHE A 20 -10.67 -11.42 18.77
CA PHE A 20 -11.15 -11.04 20.11
C PHE A 20 -10.17 -11.38 21.24
N THR A 21 -9.65 -12.60 21.32
CA THR A 21 -8.74 -13.02 22.40
C THR A 21 -7.28 -13.07 21.98
N HIS A 22 -6.94 -12.64 20.77
CA HIS A 22 -5.60 -12.78 20.19
C HIS A 22 -5.09 -14.24 20.12
N GLU A 23 -5.99 -15.20 19.93
CA GLU A 23 -5.65 -16.61 19.73
C GLU A 23 -4.81 -16.83 18.45
N THR A 24 -3.77 -17.66 18.55
CA THR A 24 -2.98 -18.10 17.39
C THR A 24 -3.81 -19.00 16.49
N LEU A 25 -3.85 -18.69 15.20
CA LEU A 25 -4.75 -19.31 14.23
C LEU A 25 -4.10 -20.41 13.38
N ASP A 26 -2.81 -20.72 13.57
CA ASP A 26 -2.10 -21.70 12.73
C ASP A 26 -2.70 -23.11 12.83
N ASN A 27 -3.30 -23.45 13.97
CA ASN A 27 -3.96 -24.73 14.22
C ASN A 27 -5.38 -24.57 14.81
N ALA A 28 -5.99 -23.40 14.63
CA ALA A 28 -7.35 -23.13 15.08
C ALA A 28 -8.37 -23.81 14.17
N THR A 29 -9.49 -24.24 14.74
CA THR A 29 -10.60 -24.81 13.98
C THR A 29 -11.39 -23.73 13.26
N LEU A 30 -12.21 -24.12 12.28
CA LEU A 30 -13.17 -23.23 11.61
C LEU A 30 -14.09 -22.53 12.63
N TYR A 31 -14.52 -23.27 13.66
CA TYR A 31 -15.37 -22.77 14.73
C TYR A 31 -14.66 -21.67 15.52
N ASP A 32 -13.44 -21.93 16.00
CA ASP A 32 -12.67 -20.97 16.80
C ASP A 32 -12.38 -19.70 15.99
N ALA A 33 -11.91 -19.86 14.75
CA ALA A 33 -11.67 -18.74 13.85
C ALA A 33 -12.93 -17.89 13.63
N THR A 34 -14.09 -18.52 13.48
CA THR A 34 -15.38 -17.85 13.32
C THR A 34 -15.79 -17.09 14.59
N GLN A 35 -15.73 -17.73 15.76
CA GLN A 35 -16.08 -17.09 17.03
C GLN A 35 -15.18 -15.89 17.33
N GLN A 36 -13.87 -16.07 17.16
CA GLN A 36 -12.88 -15.02 17.38
C GLN A 36 -13.14 -13.76 16.55
N LEU A 37 -13.66 -13.91 15.31
CA LEU A 37 -14.00 -12.78 14.44
C LEU A 37 -15.36 -12.19 14.76
N SER A 38 -16.37 -13.04 14.95
CA SER A 38 -17.74 -12.60 15.24
C SER A 38 -17.79 -11.80 16.55
N LEU A 39 -17.15 -12.31 17.61
CA LEU A 39 -17.07 -11.60 18.88
C LEU A 39 -16.35 -10.25 18.74
N ASN A 40 -15.25 -10.19 17.97
CA ASN A 40 -14.56 -8.92 17.77
C ASN A 40 -15.40 -7.91 16.98
N LYS A 41 -16.14 -8.36 15.95
CA LYS A 41 -17.07 -7.50 15.21
C LYS A 41 -18.15 -6.94 16.12
N GLN A 42 -18.79 -7.79 16.94
CA GLN A 42 -19.79 -7.35 17.91
C GLN A 42 -19.23 -6.34 18.93
N MET A 43 -17.99 -6.54 19.39
CA MET A 43 -17.33 -5.60 20.28
C MET A 43 -17.00 -4.28 19.58
N ALA A 44 -16.52 -4.32 18.33
CA ALA A 44 -16.28 -3.12 17.54
C ALA A 44 -17.57 -2.31 17.33
N ASP A 45 -18.71 -2.98 17.11
CA ASP A 45 -20.03 -2.34 17.03
C ASP A 45 -20.44 -1.70 18.37
N LYS A 46 -20.32 -2.43 19.48
CA LYS A 46 -20.62 -1.92 20.83
C LYS A 46 -19.77 -0.70 21.20
N LEU A 47 -18.54 -0.65 20.72
CA LEU A 47 -17.61 0.46 20.93
C LEU A 47 -17.78 1.60 19.91
N GLY A 48 -18.73 1.49 18.96
CA GLY A 48 -18.96 2.50 17.93
C GLY A 48 -17.78 2.69 16.99
N LEU A 49 -16.99 1.64 16.74
CA LEU A 49 -15.82 1.68 15.86
C LEU A 49 -16.21 1.42 14.40
N THR A 50 -17.19 0.55 14.15
CA THR A 50 -17.63 0.14 12.81
C THR A 50 -18.08 1.29 11.90
N PRO A 51 -18.90 2.28 12.34
CA PRO A 51 -19.35 3.35 11.46
C PRO A 51 -18.27 4.40 11.15
N ARG A 52 -17.06 4.27 11.72
CA ARG A 52 -15.97 5.22 11.46
C ARG A 52 -15.43 5.04 10.04
N THR A 53 -15.18 6.14 9.35
CA THR A 53 -14.63 6.15 7.99
C THR A 53 -13.25 5.48 7.87
N VAL A 54 -12.53 5.37 8.98
CA VAL A 54 -11.21 4.73 9.09
C VAL A 54 -11.26 3.25 9.49
N SER A 55 -12.46 2.68 9.64
CA SER A 55 -12.68 1.27 9.98
C SER A 55 -12.55 0.38 8.74
N SER A 56 -11.90 -0.78 8.91
CA SER A 56 -11.79 -1.81 7.87
C SER A 56 -12.71 -2.98 8.19
N SER A 57 -13.51 -3.43 7.22
CA SER A 57 -14.45 -4.54 7.40
C SER A 57 -14.19 -5.75 6.51
N GLN A 58 -13.36 -5.59 5.48
CA GLN A 58 -13.01 -6.64 4.51
C GLN A 58 -11.60 -7.19 4.76
N CYS A 59 -10.78 -6.45 5.51
CA CYS A 59 -9.40 -6.81 5.79
C CYS A 59 -9.06 -6.75 7.28
N MET A 60 -8.12 -7.59 7.71
CA MET A 60 -7.70 -7.68 9.11
C MET A 60 -6.18 -7.83 9.30
N VAL A 61 -5.72 -7.67 10.54
CA VAL A 61 -4.40 -8.13 10.98
C VAL A 61 -4.61 -9.36 11.85
N THR A 62 -4.10 -10.53 11.42
CA THR A 62 -4.24 -11.75 12.23
C THR A 62 -3.29 -11.71 13.44
N PRO A 63 -3.66 -12.36 14.56
CA PRO A 63 -2.82 -12.44 15.75
C PRO A 63 -1.46 -13.06 15.40
N GLY A 64 -0.37 -12.31 15.61
CA GLY A 64 0.97 -12.79 15.28
C GLY A 64 1.19 -13.17 13.81
N ILE A 65 0.36 -12.68 12.87
CA ILE A 65 0.38 -13.07 11.44
C ILE A 65 0.13 -14.59 11.25
N SER A 66 -0.62 -15.19 12.19
CA SER A 66 -0.98 -16.61 12.14
C SER A 66 -2.20 -16.90 11.26
N GLY A 67 -2.38 -18.18 10.91
CA GLY A 67 -3.56 -18.72 10.23
C GLY A 67 -3.61 -18.49 8.72
N LEU A 68 -2.56 -17.89 8.13
CA LEU A 68 -2.53 -17.58 6.69
C LEU A 68 -2.24 -18.80 5.79
N SER A 69 -1.90 -19.93 6.40
CA SER A 69 -1.76 -21.24 5.75
C SER A 69 -2.75 -22.28 6.29
N ASN A 70 -3.71 -21.87 7.13
CA ASN A 70 -4.72 -22.75 7.71
C ASN A 70 -6.05 -22.57 6.95
N GLY A 71 -6.47 -23.59 6.20
CA GLY A 71 -7.68 -23.55 5.38
C GLY A 71 -8.96 -23.30 6.16
N ASP A 72 -9.11 -23.93 7.33
CA ASP A 72 -10.26 -23.75 8.22
C ASP A 72 -10.36 -22.32 8.72
N THR A 73 -9.21 -21.75 9.13
CA THR A 73 -9.15 -20.35 9.54
C THR A 73 -9.58 -19.44 8.40
N LEU A 74 -8.95 -19.58 7.22
CA LEU A 74 -9.24 -18.73 6.06
C LEU A 74 -10.72 -18.84 5.63
N GLN A 75 -11.28 -20.04 5.67
CA GLN A 75 -12.69 -20.27 5.41
C GLN A 75 -13.59 -19.53 6.43
N GLY A 76 -13.26 -19.61 7.72
CA GLY A 76 -13.99 -18.91 8.78
C GLY A 76 -13.91 -17.39 8.64
N LEU A 77 -12.74 -16.86 8.27
CA LEU A 77 -12.57 -15.44 7.95
C LEU A 77 -13.47 -15.04 6.77
N TRP A 78 -13.44 -15.84 5.70
CA TRP A 78 -14.17 -15.58 4.46
C TRP A 78 -15.69 -15.58 4.65
N GLN A 79 -16.23 -16.60 5.32
CA GLN A 79 -17.67 -16.70 5.61
C GLN A 79 -18.18 -15.53 6.46
N ASN A 80 -17.29 -14.87 7.21
CA ASN A 80 -17.58 -13.69 8.01
C ASN A 80 -17.21 -12.38 7.30
N GLY A 81 -17.08 -12.40 5.98
CA GLY A 81 -16.95 -11.20 5.13
C GLY A 81 -15.54 -10.64 4.99
N LEU A 82 -14.51 -11.31 5.52
CA LEU A 82 -13.13 -10.90 5.24
C LEU A 82 -12.64 -11.50 3.93
N GLN A 83 -11.93 -10.69 3.14
CA GLN A 83 -11.32 -11.09 1.88
C GLN A 83 -9.80 -10.94 1.91
N CYS A 84 -9.25 -10.29 2.94
CA CYS A 84 -7.82 -10.17 3.08
C CYS A 84 -7.31 -10.13 4.52
N ALA A 85 -6.04 -10.43 4.67
CA ALA A 85 -5.28 -10.18 5.89
C ALA A 85 -3.91 -9.63 5.53
N VAL A 86 -3.27 -9.00 6.51
CA VAL A 86 -1.90 -8.51 6.37
C VAL A 86 -0.91 -9.63 6.68
N GLY A 87 0.10 -9.80 5.83
CA GLY A 87 1.19 -10.76 5.97
C GLY A 87 2.44 -10.17 6.64
N ASP A 88 3.58 -10.81 6.38
CA ASP A 88 4.90 -10.36 6.84
C ASP A 88 5.96 -10.60 5.76
N ASN A 89 6.58 -9.54 5.27
CA ASN A 89 7.57 -9.59 4.19
C ASN A 89 8.90 -10.22 4.60
N THR A 90 9.13 -10.44 5.91
CA THR A 90 10.25 -11.24 6.41
C THR A 90 10.06 -12.74 6.13
N TRP A 91 8.82 -13.19 5.90
CA TRP A 91 8.50 -14.58 5.56
C TRP A 91 8.32 -14.74 4.06
N ALA A 92 9.19 -15.53 3.44
CA ALA A 92 9.21 -15.71 1.98
C ALA A 92 7.86 -16.23 1.42
N TYR A 93 7.21 -17.14 2.14
CA TYR A 93 5.97 -17.78 1.71
C TYR A 93 4.73 -16.87 1.76
N LEU A 94 4.82 -15.70 2.40
CA LEU A 94 3.74 -14.69 2.45
C LEU A 94 3.91 -13.57 1.42
N LYS A 95 4.88 -13.69 0.51
CA LYS A 95 5.14 -12.70 -0.54
C LYS A 95 4.71 -13.22 -1.91
N ASN A 96 4.25 -12.29 -2.74
CA ASN A 96 4.12 -12.56 -4.17
C ASN A 96 5.53 -12.51 -4.80
N THR A 97 6.03 -13.67 -5.24
CA THR A 97 7.35 -13.80 -5.85
C THR A 97 7.39 -13.38 -7.32
N ASN A 98 6.23 -13.30 -7.97
CA ASN A 98 6.11 -12.93 -9.38
C ASN A 98 6.09 -11.41 -9.55
N ASN A 99 5.41 -10.70 -8.64
CA ASN A 99 5.31 -9.24 -8.67
C ASN A 99 5.16 -8.65 -7.26
N VAL A 100 6.17 -7.91 -6.82
CA VAL A 100 6.23 -7.29 -5.48
C VAL A 100 5.23 -6.15 -5.27
N HIS A 101 4.57 -5.68 -6.33
CA HIS A 101 3.52 -4.66 -6.28
C HIS A 101 2.10 -5.24 -6.28
N GLN A 102 1.98 -6.57 -6.23
CA GLN A 102 0.70 -7.28 -6.15
C GLN A 102 0.59 -8.01 -4.81
N MET A 103 -0.65 -8.30 -4.40
CA MET A 103 -0.89 -9.16 -3.24
C MET A 103 -0.51 -10.59 -3.57
N LEU A 104 -0.27 -11.40 -2.53
CA LEU A 104 -0.26 -12.84 -2.67
C LEU A 104 -1.71 -13.34 -2.50
N TYR A 105 -2.17 -14.24 -3.36
CA TYR A 105 -3.44 -14.93 -3.18
C TYR A 105 -3.18 -16.36 -2.72
N THR A 106 -3.89 -16.79 -1.69
CA THR A 106 -3.81 -18.16 -1.20
C THR A 106 -4.33 -19.14 -2.24
N THR A 107 -3.85 -20.38 -2.18
CA THR A 107 -4.33 -21.47 -3.03
C THR A 107 -4.77 -22.65 -2.17
N GLN A 108 -5.58 -23.54 -2.75
CA GLN A 108 -5.96 -24.78 -2.08
C GLN A 108 -4.72 -25.59 -1.68
N ALA A 109 -3.70 -25.63 -2.55
CA ALA A 109 -2.50 -26.43 -2.33
C ALA A 109 -1.57 -25.86 -1.24
N THR A 110 -1.42 -24.54 -1.17
CA THR A 110 -0.46 -23.89 -0.26
C THR A 110 -1.06 -23.51 1.10
N SER A 111 -2.38 -23.32 1.15
CA SER A 111 -3.04 -22.69 2.30
C SER A 111 -4.34 -23.37 2.70
N GLY A 112 -4.77 -24.43 2.01
CA GLY A 112 -6.04 -25.12 2.27
C GLY A 112 -7.30 -24.33 1.91
N PHE A 113 -7.17 -23.11 1.38
CA PHE A 113 -8.27 -22.24 0.95
C PHE A 113 -7.76 -21.29 -0.15
N ALA A 114 -8.50 -21.15 -1.25
CA ALA A 114 -8.09 -20.34 -2.40
C ALA A 114 -8.66 -18.91 -2.37
N ASN A 115 -7.95 -17.98 -3.02
CA ASN A 115 -8.39 -16.61 -3.32
C ASN A 115 -8.51 -15.67 -2.11
N PHE A 116 -8.00 -16.05 -0.93
CA PHE A 116 -7.85 -15.10 0.16
C PHE A 116 -6.61 -14.24 -0.08
N ALA A 117 -6.73 -12.91 0.02
CA ALA A 117 -5.64 -12.01 -0.28
C ALA A 117 -4.73 -11.76 0.94
N ILE A 118 -3.43 -11.81 0.72
CA ILE A 118 -2.40 -11.48 1.71
C ILE A 118 -1.74 -10.16 1.28
N LEU A 119 -2.03 -9.11 2.03
CA LEU A 119 -1.41 -7.80 1.89
C LEU A 119 0.03 -7.85 2.39
N PRO A 120 1.03 -7.50 1.57
CA PRO A 120 2.42 -7.53 2.00
C PRO A 120 2.67 -6.39 3.02
N ARG A 121 3.49 -6.62 4.05
CA ARG A 121 3.80 -5.66 5.13
C ARG A 121 5.25 -5.79 5.57
N TRP A 122 5.91 -4.66 5.79
CA TRP A 122 7.24 -4.65 6.40
C TRP A 122 7.16 -4.56 7.92
N ALA A 123 7.88 -5.46 8.59
CA ALA A 123 8.21 -5.30 10.00
C ALA A 123 9.08 -4.05 10.19
N ALA A 124 8.99 -3.45 11.37
CA ALA A 124 9.83 -2.32 11.77
C ALA A 124 10.85 -2.76 12.82
N GLU A 125 11.95 -2.02 12.92
CA GLU A 125 12.95 -2.19 13.99
C GLU A 125 12.49 -1.60 15.35
N ILE A 126 11.17 -1.47 15.51
CA ILE A 126 10.48 -1.17 16.76
C ILE A 126 9.60 -2.37 17.10
N TYR A 127 10.00 -3.10 18.13
CA TYR A 127 9.50 -4.44 18.39
C TYR A 127 8.22 -4.47 19.22
N PHE A 128 7.33 -5.40 18.88
CA PHE A 128 5.97 -5.50 19.42
C PHE A 128 5.90 -5.71 20.94
N ASN A 129 6.94 -6.29 21.55
CA ASN A 129 7.03 -6.59 22.98
C ASN A 129 7.87 -5.56 23.76
N CYS A 130 8.22 -4.42 23.15
CA CYS A 130 9.00 -3.37 23.78
C CYS A 130 8.13 -2.14 24.05
N SER A 131 8.13 -1.65 25.29
CA SER A 131 7.43 -0.41 25.67
C SER A 131 8.37 0.74 26.02
N THR A 132 9.68 0.47 26.13
CA THR A 132 10.72 1.46 26.43
C THR A 132 11.84 1.41 25.40
N VAL A 133 12.58 2.53 25.27
CA VAL A 133 13.78 2.61 24.43
C VAL A 133 14.81 1.56 24.84
N ALA A 134 15.05 1.40 26.14
CA ALA A 134 16.03 0.43 26.66
C ALA A 134 15.68 -1.01 26.26
N GLN A 135 14.41 -1.41 26.36
CA GLN A 135 13.96 -2.73 25.92
C GLN A 135 14.15 -2.91 24.40
N ASN A 136 13.78 -1.90 23.60
CA ASN A 136 13.93 -1.99 22.14
C ASN A 136 15.40 -2.11 21.74
N VAL A 137 16.27 -1.32 22.35
CA VAL A 137 17.73 -1.35 22.14
C VAL A 137 18.30 -2.71 22.54
N ALA A 138 17.91 -3.24 23.70
CA ALA A 138 18.38 -4.54 24.17
C ALA A 138 17.96 -5.69 23.23
N LEU A 139 16.70 -5.67 22.76
CA LEU A 139 16.21 -6.67 21.81
C LEU A 139 16.88 -6.52 20.44
N TYR A 140 17.05 -5.29 19.95
CA TYR A 140 17.77 -5.01 18.70
C TYR A 140 19.20 -5.55 18.74
N HIS A 141 19.90 -5.31 19.85
CA HIS A 141 21.26 -5.83 20.08
C HIS A 141 21.29 -7.36 20.08
N GLY A 142 20.32 -8.02 20.72
CA GLY A 142 20.20 -9.47 20.71
C GLY A 142 19.98 -10.07 19.31
N ILE A 143 19.28 -9.35 18.42
CA ILE A 143 19.01 -9.79 17.05
C ILE A 143 20.20 -9.49 16.12
N TYR A 144 20.87 -8.36 16.31
CA TYR A 144 21.93 -7.87 15.42
C TYR A 144 23.24 -7.61 16.17
N PRO A 145 23.90 -8.65 16.74
CA PRO A 145 25.04 -8.47 17.64
C PRO A 145 26.29 -7.87 16.99
N SER A 146 26.36 -7.83 15.66
CA SER A 146 27.49 -7.29 14.90
C SER A 146 27.47 -5.78 14.70
N ILE A 147 26.39 -5.10 15.08
CA ILE A 147 26.29 -3.64 14.99
C ILE A 147 27.13 -3.01 16.11
N THR A 148 27.68 -1.82 15.85
CA THR A 148 28.56 -1.12 16.80
C THR A 148 27.86 0.02 17.54
N ASP A 149 26.82 0.62 16.93
CA ASP A 149 26.05 1.72 17.51
C ASP A 149 24.56 1.33 17.69
N TYR A 150 24.21 1.09 18.95
CA TYR A 150 22.87 0.71 19.42
C TYR A 150 22.10 1.88 20.02
N THR A 151 22.57 3.12 19.87
CA THR A 151 21.76 4.27 20.27
C THR A 151 20.43 4.26 19.51
N ILE A 152 19.37 4.74 20.16
CA ILE A 152 18.05 4.77 19.53
C ILE A 152 18.06 5.61 18.25
N ASP A 153 18.86 6.68 18.20
CA ASP A 153 19.00 7.53 17.03
C ASP A 153 19.68 6.80 15.88
N ALA A 154 20.70 5.99 16.15
CA ALA A 154 21.35 5.16 15.13
C ALA A 154 20.42 4.07 14.59
N ILE A 155 19.62 3.43 15.46
CA ILE A 155 18.58 2.48 15.04
C ILE A 155 17.56 3.18 14.13
N LEU A 156 17.02 4.34 14.56
CA LEU A 156 16.07 5.11 13.78
C LEU A 156 16.66 5.61 12.45
N ALA A 157 17.95 5.95 12.41
CA ALA A 157 18.64 6.36 11.18
C ALA A 157 18.76 5.21 10.16
N ARG A 158 19.13 4.00 10.62
CA ARG A 158 19.17 2.80 9.77
C ARG A 158 17.78 2.44 9.28
N GLU A 159 16.82 2.40 10.20
CA GLU A 159 15.44 2.05 9.90
C GLU A 159 14.78 3.03 8.94
N SER A 160 14.93 4.35 9.15
CA SER A 160 14.41 5.35 8.23
C SER A 160 15.06 5.28 6.84
N THR A 161 16.33 4.89 6.75
CA THR A 161 17.01 4.64 5.46
C THR A 161 16.45 3.41 4.76
N ARG A 162 16.19 2.32 5.50
CA ARG A 162 15.55 1.10 4.97
C ARG A 162 14.10 1.35 4.54
N VAL A 163 13.37 2.18 5.27
CA VAL A 163 11.99 2.56 4.89
C VAL A 163 12.00 3.48 3.68
N LEU A 164 12.94 4.43 3.60
CA LEU A 164 13.10 5.31 2.45
C LEU A 164 13.27 4.52 1.16
N SER A 165 14.09 3.46 1.15
CA SER A 165 14.27 2.66 -0.07
C SER A 165 12.96 2.00 -0.54
N ASN A 166 12.12 1.53 0.39
CA ASN A 166 10.80 1.01 0.06
C ASN A 166 9.87 2.10 -0.50
N VAL A 167 9.84 3.28 0.13
CA VAL A 167 9.01 4.40 -0.33
C VAL A 167 9.43 4.89 -1.71
N LEU A 168 10.74 5.02 -1.95
CA LEU A 168 11.28 5.42 -3.26
C LEU A 168 11.05 4.35 -4.33
N ALA A 169 10.98 3.07 -3.95
CA ALA A 169 10.56 1.97 -4.82
C ALA A 169 9.02 1.87 -4.97
N LEU A 170 8.26 2.87 -4.52
CA LEU A 170 6.79 2.95 -4.63
C LEU A 170 6.05 1.74 -4.03
N ARG A 171 6.65 1.12 -3.01
CA ARG A 171 6.07 0.05 -2.22
C ARG A 171 4.91 0.61 -1.40
N LYS A 172 3.75 -0.04 -1.50
CA LYS A 172 2.49 0.37 -0.84
C LYS A 172 2.20 -0.44 0.42
N ASP A 173 3.14 -1.28 0.84
CA ASP A 173 3.07 -2.11 2.03
C ASP A 173 2.83 -1.25 3.28
N PRO A 174 1.92 -1.62 4.20
CA PRO A 174 1.76 -0.91 5.45
C PRO A 174 3.00 -1.07 6.35
N LEU A 175 3.19 -0.13 7.28
CA LEU A 175 4.32 -0.05 8.21
C LEU A 175 3.84 0.09 9.67
N SER A 176 4.72 -0.16 10.64
CA SER A 176 4.45 0.05 12.08
C SER A 176 4.42 1.55 12.46
N LEU A 177 3.75 1.97 13.54
CA LEU A 177 3.37 3.39 13.76
C LEU A 177 3.75 3.99 15.13
N VAL A 178 4.85 3.57 15.76
CA VAL A 178 5.35 4.26 16.97
C VAL A 178 5.79 5.68 16.61
N MET A 179 5.40 6.68 17.40
CA MET A 179 5.51 8.10 17.03
C MET A 179 6.94 8.55 16.68
N ARG A 180 7.94 8.14 17.47
CA ARG A 180 9.36 8.45 17.18
C ARG A 180 9.85 7.86 15.86
N TRP A 181 9.37 6.66 15.52
CA TRP A 181 9.69 6.02 14.24
C TRP A 181 9.01 6.76 13.08
N VAL A 182 7.75 7.16 13.25
CA VAL A 182 6.99 7.90 12.21
C VAL A 182 7.68 9.23 11.91
N GLU A 183 8.10 9.97 12.94
CA GLU A 183 8.81 11.24 12.78
C GLU A 183 10.13 11.06 12.03
N ALA A 184 10.95 10.08 12.41
CA ALA A 184 12.22 9.80 11.74
C ALA A 184 12.03 9.42 10.26
N VAL A 185 11.06 8.54 9.98
CA VAL A 185 10.73 8.12 8.61
C VAL A 185 10.21 9.30 7.79
N LEU A 186 9.23 10.03 8.31
CA LEU A 186 8.61 11.14 7.58
C LEU A 186 9.63 12.23 7.30
N HIS A 187 10.44 12.62 8.29
CA HIS A 187 11.52 13.60 8.11
C HIS A 187 12.47 13.14 7.00
N LYS A 188 12.93 11.88 7.03
CA LYS A 188 13.84 11.34 6.02
C LYS A 188 13.22 11.36 4.62
N VAL A 189 11.96 10.97 4.48
CA VAL A 189 11.23 10.99 3.20
C VAL A 189 11.07 12.43 2.70
N THR A 190 10.61 13.35 3.54
CA THR A 190 10.37 14.75 3.15
C THR A 190 11.65 15.55 2.89
N ALA A 191 12.79 15.08 3.40
CA ALA A 191 14.10 15.64 3.06
C ALA A 191 14.57 15.24 1.65
N CYS A 192 14.01 14.15 1.08
CA CYS A 192 14.36 13.66 -0.25
C CYS A 192 13.33 14.03 -1.32
N VAL A 193 12.03 14.00 -1.00
CA VAL A 193 10.95 14.26 -1.95
C VAL A 193 9.85 15.12 -1.34
N THR A 194 9.14 15.88 -2.17
CA THR A 194 7.99 16.70 -1.76
C THR A 194 6.65 15.97 -1.94
N TRP A 195 6.68 14.64 -2.11
CA TRP A 195 5.48 13.85 -2.41
C TRP A 195 4.48 13.84 -1.25
N PRO A 196 3.17 13.84 -1.54
CA PRO A 196 2.15 13.69 -0.51
C PRO A 196 2.21 12.30 0.13
N VAL A 197 2.16 12.24 1.46
CA VAL A 197 2.05 10.99 2.21
C VAL A 197 0.61 10.80 2.66
N ARG A 198 -0.05 9.74 2.17
CA ARG A 198 -1.44 9.42 2.50
C ARG A 198 -1.53 8.09 3.22
N SER A 199 -2.15 8.09 4.40
CA SER A 199 -2.53 6.86 5.10
C SER A 199 -3.88 6.35 4.58
N LEU A 200 -3.96 5.04 4.33
CA LEU A 200 -5.17 4.35 3.89
C LEU A 200 -5.57 3.31 4.92
N LYS A 201 -6.87 3.06 5.06
CA LYS A 201 -7.35 1.87 5.79
C LYS A 201 -7.09 0.59 4.99
N LEU A 202 -7.13 -0.57 5.64
CA LEU A 202 -6.74 -1.82 4.98
C LEU A 202 -7.60 -2.17 3.77
N ASP A 203 -8.92 -1.92 3.84
CA ASP A 203 -9.80 -2.17 2.70
C ASP A 203 -9.43 -1.28 1.50
N ASP A 204 -9.15 0.01 1.74
CA ASP A 204 -8.73 0.95 0.68
C ASP A 204 -7.35 0.57 0.12
N LEU A 205 -6.46 0.06 0.97
CA LEU A 205 -5.16 -0.44 0.56
C LEU A 205 -5.30 -1.70 -0.30
N GLN A 206 -6.14 -2.65 0.11
CA GLN A 206 -6.49 -3.83 -0.69
C GLN A 206 -7.04 -3.42 -2.05
N GLN A 207 -7.95 -2.46 -2.09
CA GLN A 207 -8.49 -1.96 -3.35
C GLN A 207 -7.41 -1.34 -4.23
N LEU A 208 -6.47 -0.59 -3.65
CA LEU A 208 -5.34 -0.02 -4.40
C LEU A 208 -4.44 -1.09 -5.02
N PHE A 209 -4.17 -2.18 -4.31
CA PHE A 209 -3.43 -3.33 -4.85
C PHE A 209 -4.23 -4.05 -5.95
N LYS A 210 -5.54 -4.26 -5.78
CA LYS A 210 -6.42 -4.85 -6.83
C LYS A 210 -6.44 -4.00 -8.10
N LEU A 211 -6.52 -2.68 -7.97
CA LEU A 211 -6.48 -1.76 -9.11
C LEU A 211 -5.11 -1.81 -9.83
N ARG A 212 -4.01 -1.95 -9.08
CA ARG A 212 -2.67 -2.14 -9.65
C ARG A 212 -2.59 -3.45 -10.42
N GLU A 213 -3.05 -4.55 -9.85
CA GLU A 213 -3.07 -5.86 -10.50
C GLU A 213 -3.93 -5.86 -11.77
N GLN A 214 -5.15 -5.32 -11.70
CA GLN A 214 -6.03 -5.18 -12.86
C GLN A 214 -5.36 -4.38 -13.99
N ARG A 215 -4.69 -3.28 -13.64
CA ARG A 215 -3.92 -2.48 -14.61
C ARG A 215 -2.78 -3.27 -15.24
N ASP A 216 -1.99 -3.99 -14.45
CA ASP A 216 -0.87 -4.77 -14.96
C ASP A 216 -1.38 -5.86 -15.91
N ASN A 217 -2.52 -6.50 -15.59
CA ASN A 217 -3.20 -7.47 -16.45
C ASN A 217 -3.74 -6.89 -17.76
N CYS A 218 -3.85 -5.55 -17.87
CA CYS A 218 -4.21 -4.87 -19.10
C CYS A 218 -3.05 -4.73 -20.10
N ASN A 219 -1.83 -5.12 -19.73
CA ASN A 219 -0.65 -5.11 -20.59
C ASN A 219 -0.55 -3.81 -21.42
N LEU A 220 -0.60 -2.67 -20.73
CA LEU A 220 -0.74 -1.36 -21.36
C LEU A 220 0.51 -0.98 -22.15
N LEU A 221 0.31 -0.49 -23.38
CA LEU A 221 1.35 0.05 -24.24
C LEU A 221 1.15 1.55 -24.42
N TYR A 222 2.21 2.32 -24.18
CA TYR A 222 2.22 3.78 -24.35
C TYR A 222 3.06 4.16 -25.56
N ARG A 223 2.55 5.08 -26.39
CA ARG A 223 3.27 5.67 -27.51
C ARG A 223 3.20 7.19 -27.42
N LEU A 224 4.36 7.84 -27.45
CA LEU A 224 4.49 9.29 -27.58
C LEU A 224 4.71 9.66 -29.04
N ALA A 225 3.87 10.54 -29.58
CA ALA A 225 4.14 11.20 -30.85
C ALA A 225 4.95 12.46 -30.58
N VAL A 226 6.09 12.62 -31.27
CA VAL A 226 6.98 13.79 -31.13
C VAL A 226 7.07 14.50 -32.47
N SER A 227 6.85 15.82 -32.47
CA SER A 227 7.07 16.67 -33.64
C SER A 227 8.56 16.86 -33.88
N THR A 228 9.05 16.48 -35.06
CA THR A 228 10.45 16.70 -35.46
C THR A 228 10.78 18.17 -35.71
N ALA A 229 9.78 19.01 -36.00
CA ALA A 229 9.97 20.44 -36.21
C ALA A 229 10.15 21.22 -34.89
N THR A 230 9.50 20.78 -33.81
CA THR A 230 9.49 21.50 -32.53
C THR A 230 10.16 20.74 -31.39
N ASN A 231 10.48 19.46 -31.58
CA ASN A 231 10.92 18.52 -30.54
C ASN A 231 9.96 18.43 -29.34
N LYS A 232 8.67 18.68 -29.56
CA LYS A 232 7.62 18.60 -28.54
C LYS A 232 6.76 17.37 -28.75
N VAL A 233 6.31 16.75 -27.66
CA VAL A 233 5.28 15.71 -27.72
C VAL A 233 3.97 16.33 -28.20
N THR A 234 3.30 15.70 -29.14
CA THR A 234 2.05 16.18 -29.74
C THR A 234 0.86 15.28 -29.42
N ALA A 235 1.10 14.01 -29.08
CA ALA A 235 0.06 13.08 -28.67
C ALA A 235 0.59 11.96 -27.78
N ILE A 236 -0.27 11.46 -26.91
CA ILE A 236 -0.06 10.22 -26.17
C ILE A 236 -1.16 9.25 -26.59
N THR A 237 -0.73 8.07 -27.06
CA THR A 237 -1.63 6.97 -27.39
C THR A 237 -1.39 5.85 -26.39
N VAL A 238 -2.47 5.37 -25.78
CA VAL A 238 -2.44 4.23 -24.87
C VAL A 238 -3.27 3.10 -25.44
N THR A 239 -2.71 1.89 -25.45
CA THR A 239 -3.34 0.69 -25.97
C THR A 239 -3.39 -0.37 -24.89
N SER A 240 -4.57 -0.95 -24.66
CA SER A 240 -4.70 -2.23 -23.95
C SER A 240 -4.51 -3.35 -24.95
N LEU A 241 -3.57 -4.28 -24.72
CA LEU A 241 -3.32 -5.37 -25.67
C LEU A 241 -4.50 -6.39 -25.70
N PRO A 242 -4.64 -7.21 -26.77
CA PRO A 242 -5.67 -8.24 -26.84
C PRO A 242 -5.56 -9.29 -25.72
N GLY A 243 -6.68 -9.88 -25.29
CA GLY A 243 -6.73 -10.87 -24.19
C GLY A 243 -6.80 -10.27 -22.78
N THR A 244 -6.99 -8.96 -22.68
CA THR A 244 -7.05 -8.20 -21.43
C THR A 244 -8.44 -8.26 -20.78
N THR A 245 -8.49 -8.13 -19.46
CA THR A 245 -9.73 -8.14 -18.68
C THR A 245 -10.48 -6.81 -18.80
N SER A 246 -11.79 -6.81 -18.53
CA SER A 246 -12.59 -5.58 -18.53
C SER A 246 -12.14 -4.59 -17.44
N GLY A 247 -12.28 -3.29 -17.69
CA GLY A 247 -12.04 -2.24 -16.68
C GLY A 247 -10.61 -1.69 -16.64
N CYS A 248 -9.89 -1.71 -17.76
CA CYS A 248 -8.55 -1.14 -17.85
C CYS A 248 -8.57 0.37 -17.61
N SER A 249 -7.64 0.85 -16.79
CA SER A 249 -7.44 2.27 -16.51
C SER A 249 -5.96 2.59 -16.61
N ALA A 250 -5.58 3.35 -17.63
CA ALA A 250 -4.20 3.76 -17.85
C ALA A 250 -3.83 4.99 -17.02
N PRO A 251 -2.84 4.91 -16.12
CA PRO A 251 -2.27 6.08 -15.46
C PRO A 251 -1.39 6.89 -16.43
N LEU A 252 -1.60 8.20 -16.47
CA LEU A 252 -0.78 9.17 -17.21
C LEU A 252 -0.37 10.30 -16.27
N THR A 253 0.89 10.32 -15.88
CA THR A 253 1.47 11.46 -15.16
C THR A 253 1.90 12.51 -16.17
N VAL A 254 1.49 13.76 -15.95
CA VAL A 254 1.85 14.89 -16.81
C VAL A 254 2.51 16.00 -16.00
N GLY A 255 3.23 16.90 -16.67
CA GLY A 255 3.82 18.06 -16.01
C GLY A 255 2.76 19.02 -15.46
N ALA A 256 3.14 19.82 -14.46
CA ALA A 256 2.26 20.84 -13.88
C ALA A 256 1.63 21.73 -14.96
N GLY A 257 0.32 22.00 -14.83
CA GLY A 257 -0.44 22.82 -15.78
C GLY A 257 -0.95 22.07 -17.02
N ALA A 258 -0.51 20.83 -17.26
CA ALA A 258 -1.05 20.01 -18.33
C ALA A 258 -2.36 19.32 -17.95
N THR A 259 -3.23 19.17 -18.96
CA THR A 259 -4.52 18.47 -18.86
C THR A 259 -4.60 17.30 -19.83
N ILE A 260 -5.38 16.29 -19.47
CA ILE A 260 -5.66 15.16 -20.35
C ILE A 260 -7.17 15.07 -20.61
N THR A 261 -7.59 15.29 -21.85
CA THR A 261 -9.00 15.12 -22.25
C THR A 261 -9.40 13.65 -22.15
N GLY A 262 -10.57 13.39 -21.56
CA GLY A 262 -11.10 12.03 -21.37
C GLY A 262 -10.44 11.24 -20.23
N GLY A 263 -9.46 11.83 -19.53
CA GLY A 263 -8.90 11.28 -18.30
C GLY A 263 -9.58 11.85 -17.06
N VAL A 264 -9.77 11.02 -16.04
CA VAL A 264 -10.18 11.48 -14.70
C VAL A 264 -8.94 11.91 -13.93
N ALA A 265 -8.89 13.16 -13.48
CA ALA A 265 -7.76 13.67 -12.71
C ALA A 265 -7.72 13.06 -11.29
N ASP A 266 -6.56 12.56 -10.91
CA ASP A 266 -6.16 12.16 -9.56
C ASP A 266 -5.23 13.26 -9.04
N THR A 267 -5.83 14.33 -8.51
CA THR A 267 -5.14 15.58 -8.12
C THR A 267 -4.43 15.48 -6.77
N THR A 268 -3.91 14.30 -6.43
CA THR A 268 -3.22 14.07 -5.16
C THR A 268 -1.90 14.86 -5.10
N ASP A 269 -1.27 15.14 -6.24
CA ASP A 269 -0.06 15.97 -6.37
C ASP A 269 -0.28 17.07 -7.44
N ALA A 270 -0.06 18.33 -7.07
CA ALA A 270 -0.19 19.47 -7.98
C ALA A 270 1.03 19.65 -8.91
N ALA A 271 2.21 19.16 -8.51
CA ALA A 271 3.43 19.24 -9.29
C ALA A 271 3.52 18.15 -10.37
N ALA A 272 2.89 17.00 -10.12
CA ALA A 272 2.82 15.86 -11.02
C ALA A 272 1.41 15.24 -11.05
N PRO A 273 0.41 15.93 -11.63
CA PRO A 273 -0.95 15.43 -11.68
C PRO A 273 -1.01 14.12 -12.47
N LEU A 274 -1.71 13.15 -11.88
CA LEU A 274 -1.99 11.86 -12.50
C LEU A 274 -3.38 11.91 -13.14
N TYR A 275 -3.52 11.45 -14.37
CA TYR A 275 -4.80 11.25 -15.03
C TYR A 275 -5.03 9.76 -15.28
N ARG A 276 -6.28 9.31 -15.12
CA ARG A 276 -6.69 7.93 -15.38
C ARG A 276 -7.57 7.88 -16.62
N VAL A 277 -7.09 7.23 -17.67
CA VAL A 277 -7.82 7.06 -18.93
C VAL A 277 -8.44 5.67 -18.96
N ALA A 278 -9.77 5.60 -19.01
CA ALA A 278 -10.49 4.35 -19.13
C ALA A 278 -10.31 3.74 -20.53
N LEU A 279 -10.04 2.43 -20.58
CA LEU A 279 -9.82 1.66 -21.79
C LEU A 279 -10.70 0.41 -21.77
N ALA A 280 -11.37 0.14 -22.88
CA ALA A 280 -11.95 -1.18 -23.11
C ALA A 280 -10.86 -2.18 -23.54
N ALA A 281 -11.06 -3.46 -23.24
CA ALA A 281 -10.09 -4.52 -23.54
C ALA A 281 -9.75 -4.57 -25.04
N GLY A 282 -8.45 -4.67 -25.37
CA GLY A 282 -7.98 -4.68 -26.75
C GLY A 282 -8.17 -3.35 -27.51
N ARG A 283 -8.53 -2.27 -26.82
CA ARG A 283 -8.77 -0.96 -27.46
C ARG A 283 -7.61 0.01 -27.21
N THR A 284 -7.48 0.92 -28.16
CA THR A 284 -6.60 2.07 -28.09
C THR A 284 -7.43 3.30 -27.75
N ALA A 285 -6.98 4.10 -26.79
CA ALA A 285 -7.40 5.48 -26.65
C ALA A 285 -6.24 6.41 -26.99
N THR A 286 -6.54 7.47 -27.72
CA THR A 286 -5.62 8.58 -27.90
C THR A 286 -6.11 9.71 -27.01
N SER A 287 -5.28 10.12 -26.07
CA SER A 287 -5.61 11.23 -25.19
C SER A 287 -5.07 12.52 -25.81
N LEU A 288 -5.97 13.35 -26.33
CA LEU A 288 -5.66 14.62 -26.98
C LEU A 288 -6.10 15.77 -26.07
N ASP A 289 -5.16 16.45 -25.43
CA ASP A 289 -4.97 17.92 -25.41
C ASP A 289 -3.90 18.24 -24.35
N TRP A 290 -2.68 17.71 -24.54
CA TRP A 290 -1.53 18.20 -23.75
C TRP A 290 -1.28 19.62 -24.23
N LYS A 291 -1.79 20.60 -23.48
CA LYS A 291 -1.42 22.01 -23.65
C LYS A 291 -0.16 22.23 -22.81
N PRO A 292 1.05 22.16 -23.39
CA PRO A 292 2.21 22.66 -22.68
C PRO A 292 1.95 24.13 -22.37
N THR A 293 1.90 24.47 -21.09
CA THR A 293 2.17 25.86 -20.70
C THR A 293 3.55 26.22 -21.25
N SER A 294 3.79 27.47 -21.64
CA SER A 294 5.00 27.93 -22.34
C SER A 294 6.33 27.49 -21.71
N ASP A 295 6.32 27.10 -20.43
CA ASP A 295 7.49 26.70 -19.64
C ASP A 295 7.67 25.18 -19.40
N SER A 296 6.76 24.31 -19.86
CA SER A 296 6.85 22.87 -19.58
C SER A 296 7.86 22.17 -20.51
N LYS A 297 9.13 22.14 -20.09
CA LYS A 297 10.26 21.51 -20.81
C LYS A 297 10.42 20.00 -20.55
N THR A 298 9.59 19.39 -19.72
CA THR A 298 9.81 18.00 -19.29
C THR A 298 8.50 17.22 -19.27
N ILE A 299 8.47 16.12 -20.02
CA ILE A 299 7.48 15.06 -19.87
C ILE A 299 8.21 13.91 -19.21
N SER A 300 7.88 13.65 -17.94
CA SER A 300 8.22 12.39 -17.30
C SER A 300 7.02 11.48 -17.46
N VAL A 301 6.99 10.68 -18.53
CA VAL A 301 6.18 9.46 -18.49
C VAL A 301 6.89 8.55 -17.50
N LEU A 302 6.47 8.60 -16.24
CA LEU A 302 6.78 7.54 -15.30
C LEU A 302 6.06 6.28 -15.81
N LEU A 303 6.71 5.59 -16.74
CA LEU A 303 6.48 4.18 -16.94
C LEU A 303 6.77 3.56 -15.57
N ASP A 304 5.74 2.99 -14.94
CA ASP A 304 5.83 2.22 -13.68
C ASP A 304 6.63 0.91 -13.89
N THR A 305 7.74 0.99 -14.60
CA THR A 305 8.79 -0.01 -14.70
C THR A 305 10.00 0.52 -13.94
N CYS A 306 9.95 0.34 -12.62
CA CYS A 306 11.13 0.04 -11.82
C CYS A 306 11.01 -1.42 -11.39
#